data_AF-A0A7Y5LZT4-F1
#
_entry.id   AF-A0A7Y5LZT4-F1
#
_cell.length_a   1.000
_cell.length_b   1.000
_cell.length_c   1.000
_cell.angle_alpha   90.00
_cell.angle_beta   90.00
_cell.angle_gamma   90.00
#
_symmetry.space_group_name_H-M   'P 1'
#
loop_
_entity.id
_entity.type
_entity.pdbx_description
1 polymer ?
#
loop_
_entity_poly.entity_id
_entity_poly.type
_entity_poly.pdbx_seq_one_letter_code
_entity_poly.pdbx_strand_id
1 'polypeptide(L)'
;WALQRRAAKEAEQFVVLRDFRGAQREYAAIAAEAAAAKVREEARREFEERALWLGRVADLLDAVKGLQGGWKGKPWPESWESVPAQELHGYLARAVKTPADRLTLASYAYDQSLRKEAVEAVCRALDDPSTREEAQRLYARREGIPVPEGGFVADRGEVISRGEWNRRRNAEAIAKLKEREVSLVRRLQETPVARSLAKLAALRAELDRRRAKALELIFDEVRYFYPYQDRRAEYDPVQREVDLRVEAVREIWDDRTRVRTKPDSGCASLLKEIDEAAAKLRELGAEPTAEEAEAARFRTRLDLDLDVRSFFLDAAERERFERDAGVMRENASRKSIADESEKRQVEITNEYRLMFGRPAVLLNDTLVLSSRAHGVDMSKGGFFNHFNVRLQNMKPGEKVPKQACGCSSEGLVPGCSHGPDARMRAQGYEFVACSENIHAGSGDPEGAHRGWIHSSGHHRNILTSEWREMGTGREGKFWTQNFGLPLVRGAPPEGGDGAGSSPWDGAGGRGTGGDGNPPREEER
;
A
#
# COMPACT_ATOMS: atom_id res chain seq x y z
N TRP A 1 -11.53 65.38 -26.88
CA TRP A 1 -11.53 64.25 -25.94
C TRP A 1 -11.75 64.67 -24.48
N ALA A 2 -10.89 65.50 -23.88
CA ALA A 2 -11.07 65.92 -22.48
C ALA A 2 -12.40 66.67 -22.21
N LEU A 3 -12.84 67.51 -23.15
CA LEU A 3 -14.13 68.21 -23.10
C LEU A 3 -15.31 67.21 -23.13
N GLN A 4 -15.30 66.24 -24.04
CA GLN A 4 -16.33 65.20 -24.12
C GLN A 4 -16.36 64.31 -22.87
N ARG A 5 -15.19 64.00 -22.29
CA ARG A 5 -15.09 63.30 -20.98
C ARG A 5 -15.73 64.09 -19.84
N ARG A 6 -15.66 65.42 -19.87
CA ARG A 6 -16.31 66.28 -18.87
C ARG A 6 -17.83 66.29 -19.08
N ALA A 7 -18.29 66.46 -20.32
CA ALA A 7 -19.72 66.39 -20.65
C ALA A 7 -20.32 65.02 -20.27
N ALA A 8 -19.59 63.92 -20.51
CA ALA A 8 -20.02 62.59 -20.10
C ALA A 8 -20.19 62.46 -18.57
N LYS A 9 -19.31 63.08 -17.77
CA LYS A 9 -19.47 63.12 -16.31
C LYS A 9 -20.74 63.87 -15.87
N GLU A 10 -21.10 64.93 -16.59
CA GLU A 10 -22.33 65.68 -16.34
C GLU A 10 -23.56 64.84 -16.75
N ALA A 11 -23.49 64.13 -17.88
CA ALA A 11 -24.54 63.21 -18.33
C ALA A 11 -24.80 62.02 -17.37
N GLU A 12 -23.80 61.56 -16.62
CA GLU A 12 -23.99 60.52 -15.59
C GLU A 12 -24.92 60.98 -14.45
N GLN A 13 -25.13 62.28 -14.24
CA GLN A 13 -26.13 62.75 -13.27
C GLN A 13 -27.55 62.27 -13.62
N PHE A 14 -27.88 62.19 -14.91
CA PHE A 14 -29.16 61.64 -15.36
C PHE A 14 -29.28 60.13 -15.05
N VAL A 15 -28.18 59.39 -15.10
CA VAL A 15 -28.13 57.96 -14.72
C VAL A 15 -28.36 57.80 -13.22
N VAL A 16 -27.78 58.69 -12.40
CA VAL A 16 -28.02 58.72 -10.94
C VAL A 16 -29.49 59.00 -10.62
N LEU A 17 -30.12 59.92 -11.36
CA LEU A 17 -31.55 60.23 -11.26
C LEU A 17 -32.44 59.18 -11.94
N ARG A 18 -31.86 58.15 -12.56
CA ARG A 18 -32.55 57.09 -13.32
C ARG A 18 -33.37 57.60 -14.51
N ASP A 19 -33.02 58.77 -15.05
CA ASP A 19 -33.50 59.26 -16.34
C ASP A 19 -32.61 58.73 -17.48
N PHE A 20 -32.75 57.43 -17.76
CA PHE A 20 -31.93 56.75 -18.76
C PHE A 20 -32.19 57.26 -20.19
N ARG A 21 -33.40 57.77 -20.49
CA ARG A 21 -33.72 58.33 -21.82
C ARG A 21 -33.17 59.76 -21.98
N GLY A 22 -33.14 60.56 -20.92
CA GLY A 22 -32.37 61.80 -20.85
C GLY A 22 -30.88 61.53 -21.07
N ALA A 23 -30.30 60.63 -20.27
CA ALA A 23 -28.90 60.25 -20.38
C ALA A 23 -28.52 59.74 -21.79
N GLN A 24 -29.37 58.91 -22.41
CA GLN A 24 -29.18 58.42 -23.79
C GLN A 24 -29.00 59.57 -24.78
N ARG A 25 -29.87 60.59 -24.71
CA ARG A 25 -29.84 61.74 -25.62
C ARG A 25 -28.54 62.54 -25.46
N GLU A 26 -28.12 62.78 -24.22
CA GLU A 26 -26.86 63.46 -23.91
C GLU A 26 -25.65 62.69 -24.46
N TYR A 27 -25.58 61.38 -24.20
CA TYR A 27 -24.48 60.55 -24.69
C TYR A 27 -24.46 60.45 -26.23
N ALA A 28 -25.62 60.41 -26.89
CA ALA A 28 -25.71 60.44 -28.35
C ALA A 28 -25.23 61.79 -28.93
N ALA A 29 -25.55 62.91 -28.27
CA ALA A 29 -25.05 64.22 -28.64
C ALA A 29 -23.52 64.31 -28.50
N ILE A 30 -22.97 63.83 -27.38
CA ILE A 30 -21.52 63.76 -27.14
C ILE A 30 -20.81 62.92 -28.20
N ALA A 31 -21.40 61.78 -28.60
CA ALA A 31 -20.86 60.94 -29.66
C ALA A 31 -20.84 61.65 -31.03
N ALA A 32 -21.93 62.36 -31.38
CA ALA A 32 -22.02 63.14 -32.61
C ALA A 32 -21.00 64.29 -32.64
N GLU A 33 -20.80 64.99 -31.53
CA GLU A 33 -19.77 66.02 -31.39
C GLU A 33 -18.36 65.44 -31.49
N ALA A 34 -18.10 64.28 -30.87
CA ALA A 34 -16.82 63.59 -30.97
C ALA A 34 -16.50 63.18 -32.43
N ALA A 35 -17.52 62.75 -33.18
CA ALA A 35 -17.42 62.46 -34.61
C ALA A 35 -17.06 63.72 -35.42
N ALA A 36 -17.77 64.82 -35.19
CA ALA A 36 -17.52 66.10 -35.87
C ALA A 36 -16.11 66.65 -35.56
N ALA A 37 -15.63 66.45 -34.33
CA ALA A 37 -14.30 66.85 -33.88
C ALA A 37 -13.17 65.88 -34.29
N LYS A 38 -13.46 64.83 -35.09
CA LYS A 38 -12.48 63.82 -35.53
C LYS A 38 -11.68 63.20 -34.39
N VAL A 39 -12.32 63.00 -33.23
CA VAL A 39 -11.70 62.26 -32.12
C VAL A 39 -11.43 60.83 -32.56
N ARG A 40 -10.38 60.20 -32.00
CA ARG A 40 -10.05 58.78 -32.24
C ARG A 40 -11.33 57.92 -32.22
N GLU A 41 -11.47 57.07 -33.22
CA GLU A 41 -12.66 56.24 -33.45
C GLU A 41 -13.05 55.42 -32.21
N GLU A 42 -12.05 54.85 -31.53
CA GLU A 42 -12.20 54.11 -30.27
C GLU A 42 -12.91 54.92 -29.18
N ALA A 43 -12.55 56.20 -29.07
CA ALA A 43 -13.07 57.13 -28.08
C ALA A 43 -14.51 57.56 -28.41
N ARG A 44 -14.83 57.75 -29.69
CA ARG A 44 -16.20 58.00 -30.15
C ARG A 44 -17.09 56.79 -29.89
N ARG A 45 -16.60 55.60 -30.21
CA ARG A 45 -17.32 54.33 -30.05
C ARG A 45 -17.72 54.07 -28.59
N GLU A 46 -16.89 54.47 -27.62
CA GLU A 46 -17.23 54.41 -26.20
C GLU A 46 -18.55 55.16 -25.87
N PHE A 47 -18.74 56.36 -26.42
CA PHE A 47 -19.96 57.15 -26.20
C PHE A 47 -21.17 56.60 -26.95
N GLU A 48 -20.99 56.11 -28.18
CA GLU A 48 -22.07 55.47 -28.96
C GLU A 48 -22.58 54.19 -28.27
N GLU A 49 -21.66 53.35 -27.77
CA GLU A 49 -22.00 52.13 -27.03
C GLU A 49 -22.74 52.45 -25.72
N ARG A 50 -22.32 53.51 -25.00
CA ARG A 50 -23.01 53.98 -23.78
C ARG A 50 -24.42 54.51 -24.10
N ALA A 51 -24.58 55.31 -25.15
CA ALA A 51 -25.89 55.80 -25.59
C ALA A 51 -26.84 54.65 -25.95
N LEU A 52 -26.37 53.68 -26.74
CA LEU A 52 -27.15 52.51 -27.11
C LEU A 52 -27.56 51.68 -25.88
N TRP A 53 -26.67 51.51 -24.92
CA TRP A 53 -26.98 50.84 -23.65
C TRP A 53 -28.06 51.59 -22.85
N LEU A 54 -27.92 52.91 -22.69
CA LEU A 54 -28.90 53.75 -21.98
C LEU A 54 -30.29 53.65 -22.62
N GLY A 55 -30.34 53.61 -23.96
CA GLY A 55 -31.58 53.38 -24.69
C GLY A 55 -32.22 52.03 -24.36
N ARG A 56 -31.44 50.95 -24.37
CA ARG A 56 -31.95 49.60 -24.01
C ARG A 56 -32.47 49.54 -22.58
N VAL A 57 -31.82 50.21 -21.62
CA VAL A 57 -32.33 50.29 -20.24
C VAL A 57 -33.63 51.08 -20.20
N ALA A 58 -33.72 52.21 -20.91
CA ALA A 58 -34.94 53.00 -20.99
C ALA A 58 -36.11 52.20 -21.61
N ASP A 59 -35.86 51.43 -22.66
CA ASP A 59 -36.87 50.60 -23.32
C ASP A 59 -37.36 49.48 -22.39
N LEU A 60 -36.47 48.86 -21.60
CA LEU A 60 -36.86 47.90 -20.57
C LEU A 60 -37.69 48.56 -19.46
N LEU A 61 -37.35 49.78 -19.05
CA LEU A 61 -38.14 50.53 -18.05
C LEU A 61 -39.53 50.90 -18.59
N ASP A 62 -39.64 51.29 -19.85
CA ASP A 62 -40.95 51.51 -20.49
C ASP A 62 -41.77 50.22 -20.53
N ALA A 63 -41.14 49.09 -20.82
CA ALA A 63 -41.80 47.79 -20.79
C ALA A 63 -42.31 47.43 -19.37
N VAL A 64 -41.61 47.85 -18.30
CA VAL A 64 -42.08 47.68 -16.92
C VAL A 64 -43.40 48.40 -16.67
N LYS A 65 -43.58 49.62 -17.23
CA LYS A 65 -44.85 50.36 -17.07
C LYS A 65 -46.05 49.63 -17.68
N GLY A 66 -45.80 48.76 -18.66
CA GLY A 66 -46.82 47.88 -19.26
C GLY A 66 -47.16 46.63 -18.44
N LEU A 67 -46.45 46.33 -17.35
CA LEU A 67 -46.73 45.19 -16.48
C LEU A 67 -47.95 45.45 -15.57
N GLN A 68 -48.78 44.42 -15.40
CA GLN A 68 -49.91 44.46 -14.46
C GLN A 68 -49.44 44.55 -13.00
N GLY A 69 -50.15 45.35 -12.19
CA GLY A 69 -49.98 45.45 -10.74
C GLY A 69 -49.31 46.74 -10.23
N GLY A 70 -48.72 47.55 -11.11
CA GLY A 70 -48.12 48.84 -10.74
C GLY A 70 -46.99 48.75 -9.70
N TRP A 71 -46.59 49.89 -9.11
CA TRP A 71 -45.62 49.92 -8.02
C TRP A 71 -46.34 49.85 -6.67
N LYS A 72 -46.15 48.76 -5.92
CA LYS A 72 -46.81 48.51 -4.62
C LYS A 72 -48.35 48.68 -4.67
N GLY A 73 -48.97 48.23 -5.76
CA GLY A 73 -50.43 48.34 -5.97
C GLY A 73 -50.91 49.73 -6.37
N LYS A 74 -50.01 50.68 -6.61
CA LYS A 74 -50.30 52.02 -7.12
C LYS A 74 -49.88 52.16 -8.60
N PRO A 75 -50.38 53.15 -9.35
CA PRO A 75 -49.86 53.48 -10.67
C PRO A 75 -48.34 53.65 -10.64
N TRP A 76 -47.67 53.32 -11.75
CA TRP A 76 -46.24 53.51 -11.89
C TRP A 76 -45.86 54.99 -11.73
N PRO A 77 -44.74 55.30 -11.05
CA PRO A 77 -44.32 56.68 -10.89
C PRO A 77 -43.91 57.29 -12.24
N GLU A 78 -44.05 58.60 -12.36
CA GLU A 78 -43.64 59.33 -13.56
C GLU A 78 -42.12 59.27 -13.75
N SER A 79 -41.37 59.33 -12.64
CA SER A 79 -39.90 59.17 -12.56
C SER A 79 -39.50 57.92 -11.77
N TRP A 80 -38.37 57.32 -12.12
CA TRP A 80 -37.79 56.14 -11.44
C TRP A 80 -36.89 56.49 -10.25
N GLU A 81 -36.62 57.78 -10.02
CA GLU A 81 -35.73 58.26 -8.95
C GLU A 81 -36.18 57.77 -7.57
N SER A 82 -37.50 57.72 -7.33
CA SER A 82 -38.09 57.30 -6.05
C SER A 82 -38.15 55.79 -5.84
N VAL A 83 -37.84 54.97 -6.85
CA VAL A 83 -37.91 53.50 -6.76
C VAL A 83 -36.54 52.94 -6.39
N PRO A 84 -36.38 52.22 -5.27
CA PRO A 84 -35.10 51.63 -4.90
C PRO A 84 -34.51 50.77 -6.03
N ALA A 85 -33.20 50.87 -6.26
CA ALA A 85 -32.55 50.21 -7.39
C ALA A 85 -32.78 48.69 -7.43
N GLN A 86 -32.82 48.04 -6.25
CA GLN A 86 -33.08 46.61 -6.12
C GLN A 86 -34.54 46.23 -6.44
N GLU A 87 -35.51 47.03 -5.99
CA GLU A 87 -36.92 46.84 -6.39
C GLU A 87 -37.06 47.01 -7.91
N LEU A 88 -36.43 48.04 -8.47
CA LEU A 88 -36.46 48.32 -9.91
C LEU A 88 -35.79 47.21 -10.72
N HIS A 89 -34.67 46.67 -10.24
CA HIS A 89 -34.04 45.48 -10.83
C HIS A 89 -35.01 44.29 -10.88
N GLY A 90 -35.73 44.04 -9.78
CA GLY A 90 -36.74 42.96 -9.73
C GLY A 90 -37.86 43.13 -10.76
N TYR A 91 -38.31 44.36 -11.01
CA TYR A 91 -39.29 44.65 -12.05
C TYR A 91 -38.71 44.54 -13.46
N LEU A 92 -37.50 45.08 -13.69
CA LEU A 92 -36.79 44.92 -14.96
C LEU A 92 -36.58 43.45 -15.31
N ALA A 93 -36.24 42.62 -14.33
CA ALA A 93 -36.09 41.18 -14.52
C ALA A 93 -37.38 40.49 -15.00
N ARG A 94 -38.57 41.04 -14.68
CA ARG A 94 -39.87 40.56 -15.19
C ARG A 94 -40.17 41.05 -16.61
N ALA A 95 -39.54 42.15 -17.05
CA ALA A 95 -39.71 42.74 -18.38
C ALA A 95 -38.75 42.18 -19.43
N VAL A 96 -37.67 41.49 -19.01
CA VAL A 96 -36.72 40.78 -19.89
C VAL A 96 -37.45 39.77 -20.78
N LYS A 97 -37.31 39.89 -22.10
CA LYS A 97 -37.91 38.98 -23.09
C LYS A 97 -36.86 38.35 -24.01
N THR A 98 -35.79 39.07 -24.31
CA THR A 98 -34.74 38.64 -25.23
C THR A 98 -33.45 38.29 -24.49
N PRO A 99 -32.54 37.53 -25.11
CA PRO A 99 -31.19 37.35 -24.56
C PRO A 99 -30.46 38.68 -24.35
N ALA A 100 -30.59 39.64 -25.28
CA ALA A 100 -29.98 40.97 -25.17
C ALA A 100 -30.50 41.77 -23.96
N ASP A 101 -31.75 41.57 -23.57
CA ASP A 101 -32.32 42.18 -22.37
C ASP A 101 -31.63 41.65 -21.09
N ARG A 102 -31.16 40.39 -21.09
CA ARG A 102 -30.42 39.81 -19.95
C ARG A 102 -29.08 40.49 -19.73
N LEU A 103 -28.34 40.80 -20.81
CA LEU A 103 -27.10 41.58 -20.75
C LEU A 103 -27.36 43.01 -20.26
N THR A 104 -28.46 43.60 -20.72
CA THR A 104 -28.88 44.94 -20.29
C THR A 104 -29.20 44.96 -18.80
N LEU A 105 -29.95 43.97 -18.31
CA LEU A 105 -30.25 43.78 -16.89
C LEU A 105 -28.97 43.59 -16.05
N ALA A 106 -28.05 42.74 -16.50
CA ALA A 106 -26.78 42.50 -15.82
C ALA A 106 -25.93 43.78 -15.71
N SER A 107 -25.82 44.54 -16.80
CA SER A 107 -25.08 45.80 -16.81
C SER A 107 -25.76 46.87 -15.94
N TYR A 108 -27.10 46.94 -15.94
CA TYR A 108 -27.85 47.83 -15.04
C TYR A 108 -27.56 47.50 -13.57
N ALA A 109 -27.58 46.22 -13.20
CA ALA A 109 -27.28 45.80 -11.83
C ALA A 109 -25.85 46.18 -11.41
N TYR A 110 -24.85 46.02 -12.29
CA TYR A 110 -23.49 46.49 -12.02
C TYR A 110 -23.42 48.01 -11.81
N ASP A 111 -24.08 48.80 -12.67
CA ASP A 111 -24.09 50.27 -12.54
C ASP A 111 -24.78 50.73 -11.26
N GLN A 112 -25.76 49.97 -10.77
CA GLN A 112 -26.44 50.23 -9.49
C GLN A 112 -25.74 49.59 -8.28
N SER A 113 -24.54 49.04 -8.44
CA SER A 113 -23.78 48.34 -7.38
C SER A 113 -24.52 47.15 -6.76
N LEU A 114 -25.45 46.53 -7.50
CA LEU A 114 -26.20 45.34 -7.10
C LEU A 114 -25.45 44.08 -7.55
N ARG A 115 -24.31 43.80 -6.91
CA ARG A 115 -23.39 42.76 -7.39
C ARG A 115 -24.03 41.37 -7.47
N LYS A 116 -24.82 40.96 -6.48
CA LYS A 116 -25.46 39.63 -6.46
C LYS A 116 -26.39 39.46 -7.66
N GLU A 117 -27.28 40.42 -7.85
CA GLU A 117 -28.22 40.50 -8.96
C GLU A 117 -27.50 40.56 -10.32
N ALA A 118 -26.38 41.31 -10.39
CA ALA A 118 -25.55 41.40 -11.58
C ALA A 118 -24.97 40.05 -11.97
N VAL A 119 -24.38 39.32 -11.01
CA VAL A 119 -23.82 37.98 -11.24
C VAL A 119 -24.91 36.99 -11.66
N GLU A 120 -26.08 37.01 -11.02
CA GLU A 120 -27.22 36.17 -11.42
C GLU A 120 -27.69 36.44 -12.86
N ALA A 121 -27.76 37.71 -13.25
CA ALA A 121 -28.11 38.10 -14.62
C ALA A 121 -27.01 37.74 -15.63
N VAL A 122 -25.73 37.87 -15.26
CA VAL A 122 -24.59 37.40 -16.07
C VAL A 122 -24.66 35.89 -16.28
N CYS A 123 -24.92 35.10 -15.23
CA CYS A 123 -25.06 33.65 -15.35
C CYS A 123 -26.10 33.27 -16.42
N ARG A 124 -27.29 33.89 -16.39
CA ARG A 124 -28.35 33.67 -17.39
C ARG A 124 -27.97 34.11 -18.80
N ALA A 125 -27.08 35.09 -18.93
CA ALA A 125 -26.58 35.57 -20.21
C ALA A 125 -25.41 34.70 -20.75
N LEU A 126 -24.64 34.04 -19.88
CA LEU A 126 -23.59 33.09 -20.26
C LEU A 126 -24.16 31.76 -20.80
N ASP A 127 -25.32 31.35 -20.29
CA ASP A 127 -26.01 30.13 -20.71
C ASP A 127 -26.48 30.19 -22.16
N ASP A 128 -26.80 31.39 -22.67
CA ASP A 128 -27.30 31.59 -24.03
C ASP A 128 -26.14 31.84 -25.02
N PRO A 129 -25.98 31.02 -26.08
CA PRO A 129 -24.91 31.17 -27.05
C PRO A 129 -24.87 32.54 -27.73
N SER A 130 -26.02 33.19 -27.92
CA SER A 130 -26.11 34.50 -28.60
C SER A 130 -25.54 35.66 -27.78
N THR A 131 -25.49 35.51 -26.45
CA THR A 131 -25.02 36.58 -25.53
C THR A 131 -23.74 36.21 -24.79
N ARG A 132 -23.27 34.96 -24.93
CA ARG A 132 -22.14 34.43 -24.16
C ARG A 132 -20.87 35.26 -24.28
N GLU A 133 -20.50 35.70 -25.48
CA GLU A 133 -19.26 36.47 -25.68
C GLU A 133 -19.33 37.84 -25.01
N GLU A 134 -20.45 38.55 -25.18
CA GLU A 134 -20.67 39.86 -24.56
C GLU A 134 -20.79 39.75 -23.03
N ALA A 135 -21.44 38.68 -22.52
CA ALA A 135 -21.56 38.42 -21.09
C ALA A 135 -20.19 38.19 -20.44
N GLN A 136 -19.31 37.42 -21.09
CA GLN A 136 -17.94 37.21 -20.64
C GLN A 136 -17.15 38.52 -20.58
N ARG A 137 -17.23 39.34 -21.65
CA ARG A 137 -16.55 40.64 -21.69
C ARG A 137 -17.10 41.59 -20.63
N LEU A 138 -18.41 41.63 -20.40
CA LEU A 138 -19.04 42.43 -19.37
C LEU A 138 -18.54 42.01 -17.98
N TYR A 139 -18.60 40.72 -17.67
CA TYR A 139 -18.15 40.17 -16.39
C TYR A 139 -16.66 40.45 -16.14
N ALA A 140 -15.79 40.12 -17.10
CA ALA A 140 -14.35 40.35 -17.04
C ALA A 140 -14.01 41.82 -16.72
N ARG A 141 -14.64 42.75 -17.46
CA ARG A 141 -14.42 44.19 -17.25
C ARG A 141 -14.91 44.67 -15.89
N ARG A 142 -16.07 44.20 -15.43
CA ARG A 142 -16.69 44.68 -14.19
C ARG A 142 -16.03 44.11 -12.93
N GLU A 143 -15.57 42.87 -13.00
CA GLU A 143 -14.86 42.21 -11.88
C GLU A 143 -13.34 42.43 -11.94
N GLY A 144 -12.81 43.08 -12.99
CA GLY A 144 -11.38 43.40 -13.12
C GLY A 144 -10.48 42.19 -13.35
N ILE A 145 -11.03 41.13 -13.97
CA ILE A 145 -10.32 39.87 -14.23
C ILE A 145 -10.24 39.61 -15.73
N PRO A 146 -9.12 39.07 -16.26
CA PRO A 146 -9.03 38.71 -17.67
C PRO A 146 -9.97 37.53 -17.97
N VAL A 147 -10.41 37.43 -19.23
CA VAL A 147 -11.14 36.23 -19.69
C VAL A 147 -10.16 35.06 -19.74
N PRO A 148 -10.37 33.99 -18.95
CA PRO A 148 -9.48 32.84 -18.91
C PRO A 148 -9.58 32.03 -20.20
N GLU A 149 -8.61 31.15 -20.43
CA GLU A 149 -8.66 30.18 -21.53
C GLU A 149 -9.92 29.31 -21.43
N GLY A 150 -10.66 29.18 -22.53
CA GLY A 150 -11.96 28.51 -22.57
C GLY A 150 -13.13 29.31 -21.98
N GLY A 151 -12.88 30.51 -21.44
CA GLY A 151 -13.91 31.45 -21.02
C GLY A 151 -14.51 31.21 -19.63
N PHE A 152 -15.55 31.98 -19.33
CA PHE A 152 -16.36 31.81 -18.12
C PHE A 152 -17.59 30.93 -18.37
N VAL A 153 -18.03 30.22 -17.33
CA VAL A 153 -19.22 29.36 -17.31
C VAL A 153 -20.03 29.65 -16.06
N ALA A 154 -21.35 29.61 -16.17
CA ALA A 154 -22.25 29.64 -15.03
C ALA A 154 -22.33 28.25 -14.37
N ASP A 155 -22.08 28.16 -13.07
CA ASP A 155 -22.24 26.92 -12.29
C ASP A 155 -22.85 27.23 -10.94
N ARG A 156 -24.03 26.66 -10.66
CA ARG A 156 -24.76 26.84 -9.38
C ARG A 156 -24.93 28.30 -8.94
N GLY A 157 -25.11 29.22 -9.90
CA GLY A 157 -25.30 30.64 -9.65
C GLY A 157 -24.01 31.46 -9.55
N GLU A 158 -22.84 30.82 -9.68
CA GLU A 158 -21.53 31.46 -9.75
C GLU A 158 -21.04 31.57 -11.19
N VAL A 159 -20.18 32.56 -11.46
CA VAL A 159 -19.41 32.64 -12.71
C VAL A 159 -17.99 32.15 -12.41
N ILE A 160 -17.61 31.04 -13.01
CA ILE A 160 -16.29 30.41 -12.82
C ILE A 160 -15.58 30.22 -14.15
N SER A 161 -14.25 30.02 -14.12
CA SER A 161 -13.51 29.70 -15.35
C SER A 161 -13.86 28.30 -15.86
N ARG A 162 -13.71 28.07 -17.17
CA ARG A 162 -13.89 26.74 -17.77
C ARG A 162 -12.96 25.69 -17.15
N GLY A 163 -11.73 26.09 -16.83
CA GLY A 163 -10.77 25.24 -16.12
C GLY A 163 -11.27 24.84 -14.72
N GLU A 164 -11.77 25.79 -13.94
CA GLU A 164 -12.35 25.50 -12.62
C GLU A 164 -13.61 24.62 -12.72
N TRP A 165 -14.47 24.89 -13.70
CA TRP A 165 -15.63 24.07 -13.98
C TRP A 165 -15.24 22.61 -14.29
N ASN A 166 -14.25 22.39 -15.16
CA ASN A 166 -13.71 21.07 -15.45
C ASN A 166 -13.15 20.41 -14.20
N ARG A 167 -12.39 21.13 -13.35
CA ARG A 167 -11.87 20.61 -12.08
C ARG A 167 -12.98 20.15 -11.15
N ARG A 168 -14.03 20.95 -10.96
CA ARG A 168 -15.19 20.59 -10.12
C ARG A 168 -15.89 19.34 -10.66
N ARG A 169 -16.13 19.27 -11.97
CA ARG A 169 -16.79 18.10 -12.59
C ARG A 169 -15.93 16.84 -12.53
N ASN A 170 -14.61 16.96 -12.72
CA ASN A 170 -13.69 15.85 -12.56
C ASN A 170 -13.67 15.36 -11.11
N ALA A 171 -13.62 16.27 -10.13
CA ALA A 171 -13.68 15.90 -8.72
C ALA A 171 -14.99 15.17 -8.35
N GLU A 172 -16.14 15.64 -8.85
CA GLU A 172 -17.43 14.96 -8.69
C GLU A 172 -17.45 13.57 -9.34
N ALA A 173 -16.88 13.43 -10.53
CA ALA A 173 -16.79 12.16 -11.24
C ALA A 173 -15.88 11.16 -10.50
N ILE A 174 -14.72 11.62 -10.01
CA ILE A 174 -13.79 10.84 -9.19
C ILE A 174 -14.48 10.36 -7.92
N ALA A 175 -15.19 11.24 -7.21
CA ALA A 175 -15.90 10.87 -5.98
C ALA A 175 -16.93 9.75 -6.23
N LYS A 176 -17.75 9.90 -7.28
CA LYS A 176 -18.74 8.87 -7.66
C LYS A 176 -18.10 7.55 -8.09
N LEU A 177 -16.97 7.60 -8.80
CA LEU A 177 -16.25 6.39 -9.20
C LEU A 177 -15.64 5.66 -8.00
N LYS A 178 -15.08 6.39 -7.03
CA LYS A 178 -14.58 5.81 -5.77
C LYS A 178 -15.70 5.14 -4.97
N GLU A 179 -16.85 5.79 -4.84
CA GLU A 179 -18.04 5.17 -4.21
C GLU A 179 -18.48 3.89 -4.94
N ARG A 180 -18.40 3.89 -6.29
CA ARG A 180 -18.69 2.71 -7.10
C ARG A 180 -17.66 1.60 -6.85
N GLU A 181 -16.36 1.88 -6.81
CA GLU A 181 -15.31 0.89 -6.52
C GLU A 181 -15.54 0.21 -5.16
N VAL A 182 -15.85 0.98 -4.12
CA VAL A 182 -16.18 0.45 -2.78
C VAL A 182 -17.35 -0.54 -2.87
N SER A 183 -18.42 -0.17 -3.58
CA SER A 183 -19.58 -1.05 -3.78
C SER A 183 -19.24 -2.31 -4.58
N LEU A 184 -18.41 -2.19 -5.62
CA LEU A 184 -17.97 -3.32 -6.45
C LEU A 184 -17.10 -4.31 -5.65
N VAL A 185 -16.13 -3.82 -4.88
CA VAL A 185 -15.28 -4.66 -4.04
C VAL A 185 -16.09 -5.33 -2.93
N ARG A 186 -17.07 -4.65 -2.33
CA ARG A 186 -17.99 -5.29 -1.37
C ARG A 186 -18.74 -6.47 -2.01
N ARG A 187 -19.28 -6.28 -3.22
CA ARG A 187 -19.95 -7.37 -3.96
C ARG A 187 -18.98 -8.49 -4.34
N LEU A 188 -17.72 -8.17 -4.67
CA LEU A 188 -16.67 -9.15 -4.93
C LEU A 188 -16.41 -10.01 -3.68
N GLN A 189 -16.34 -9.40 -2.50
CA GLN A 189 -16.14 -10.09 -1.21
C GLN A 189 -17.32 -11.02 -0.86
N GLU A 190 -18.51 -10.74 -1.37
CA GLU A 190 -19.69 -11.57 -1.18
C GLU A 190 -19.74 -12.80 -2.10
N THR A 191 -18.85 -12.91 -3.10
CA THR A 191 -18.81 -14.06 -4.01
C THR A 191 -18.43 -15.36 -3.27
N PRO A 192 -18.87 -16.55 -3.77
CA PRO A 192 -18.52 -17.83 -3.14
C PRO A 192 -17.01 -18.07 -3.00
N VAL A 193 -16.24 -17.67 -4.02
CA VAL A 193 -14.77 -17.78 -4.03
C VAL A 193 -14.16 -16.88 -2.95
N ALA A 194 -14.60 -15.62 -2.85
CA ALA A 194 -14.10 -14.71 -1.85
C ALA A 194 -14.46 -15.14 -0.42
N ARG A 195 -15.67 -15.63 -0.18
CA ARG A 195 -16.06 -16.20 1.13
C ARG A 195 -15.20 -17.41 1.50
N SER A 196 -14.87 -18.26 0.53
CA SER A 196 -14.03 -19.44 0.76
C SER A 196 -12.58 -19.04 1.06
N LEU A 197 -12.03 -18.08 0.33
CA LEU A 197 -10.73 -17.47 0.62
C LEU A 197 -10.70 -16.79 1.99
N ALA A 198 -11.76 -16.08 2.38
CA ALA A 198 -11.86 -15.44 3.69
C ALA A 198 -11.87 -16.46 4.85
N LYS A 199 -12.55 -17.61 4.68
CA LYS A 199 -12.50 -18.71 5.65
C LYS A 199 -11.08 -19.26 5.78
N LEU A 200 -10.40 -19.48 4.66
CA LEU A 200 -9.02 -19.96 4.66
C LEU A 200 -8.06 -18.95 5.29
N ALA A 201 -8.25 -17.65 5.02
CA ALA A 201 -7.50 -16.57 5.64
C ALA A 201 -7.72 -16.53 7.16
N ALA A 202 -8.94 -16.74 7.64
CA ALA A 202 -9.25 -16.82 9.07
C ALA A 202 -8.58 -18.04 9.74
N LEU A 203 -8.58 -19.20 9.07
CA LEU A 203 -7.89 -20.39 9.55
C LEU A 203 -6.37 -20.16 9.61
N ARG A 204 -5.80 -19.52 8.59
CA ARG A 204 -4.38 -19.13 8.55
C ARG A 204 -4.03 -18.14 9.67
N ALA A 205 -4.87 -17.14 9.91
CA ALA A 205 -4.66 -16.19 10.99
C ALA A 205 -4.67 -16.87 12.37
N GLU A 206 -5.55 -17.86 12.57
CA GLU A 206 -5.54 -18.66 13.80
C GLU A 206 -4.27 -19.52 13.92
N LEU A 207 -3.82 -20.16 12.84
CA LEU A 207 -2.55 -20.89 12.82
C LEU A 207 -1.39 -19.99 13.26
N ASP A 208 -1.30 -18.77 12.73
CA ASP A 208 -0.25 -17.83 13.08
C ASP A 208 -0.34 -17.36 14.54
N ARG A 209 -1.55 -17.18 15.09
CA ARG A 209 -1.75 -16.92 16.53
C ARG A 209 -1.25 -18.08 17.39
N ARG A 210 -1.55 -19.33 17.02
CA ARG A 210 -1.11 -20.52 17.76
C ARG A 210 0.40 -20.71 17.67
N ARG A 211 0.99 -20.47 16.50
CA ARG A 211 2.46 -20.44 16.31
C ARG A 211 3.11 -19.43 17.24
N ALA A 212 2.61 -18.20 17.27
CA ALA A 212 3.15 -17.14 18.12
C ALA A 212 3.11 -17.55 19.61
N LYS A 213 1.97 -18.07 20.09
CA LYS A 213 1.86 -18.57 21.47
C LYS A 213 2.80 -19.74 21.77
N ALA A 214 2.94 -20.70 20.85
CA ALA A 214 3.85 -21.82 21.05
C ALA A 214 5.31 -21.34 21.09
N LEU A 215 5.72 -20.50 20.14
CA LEU A 215 7.06 -19.92 20.05
C LEU A 215 7.40 -19.07 21.27
N GLU A 216 6.46 -18.28 21.79
CA GLU A 216 6.65 -17.48 23.02
C GLU A 216 7.16 -18.35 24.17
N LEU A 217 6.53 -19.50 24.44
CA LEU A 217 6.95 -20.39 25.52
C LEU A 217 8.21 -21.20 25.18
N ILE A 218 8.36 -21.66 23.94
CA ILE A 218 9.55 -22.42 23.51
C ILE A 218 10.82 -21.56 23.64
N PHE A 219 10.71 -20.26 23.34
CA PHE A 219 11.81 -19.30 23.43
C PHE A 219 11.94 -18.61 24.80
N ASP A 220 11.04 -18.90 25.76
CA ASP A 220 11.17 -18.42 27.14
C ASP A 220 12.20 -19.26 27.90
N GLU A 221 13.43 -18.76 27.97
CA GLU A 221 14.53 -19.46 28.65
C GLU A 221 14.40 -19.49 30.19
N VAL A 222 13.48 -18.71 30.76
CA VAL A 222 13.23 -18.69 32.21
C VAL A 222 12.23 -19.78 32.57
N ARG A 223 11.12 -19.88 31.83
CA ARG A 223 10.08 -20.89 32.07
C ARG A 223 10.47 -22.24 31.48
N TYR A 224 11.00 -22.26 30.26
CA TYR A 224 11.43 -23.45 29.54
C TYR A 224 12.96 -23.51 29.51
N PHE A 225 13.52 -23.58 30.72
CA PHE A 225 14.95 -23.41 30.98
C PHE A 225 15.80 -24.64 30.63
N TYR A 226 17.10 -24.43 30.53
CA TYR A 226 18.15 -25.44 30.36
C TYR A 226 19.38 -25.03 31.19
N PRO A 227 20.13 -25.97 31.80
CA PRO A 227 19.86 -27.40 31.94
C PRO A 227 18.70 -27.67 32.91
N TYR A 228 17.94 -28.74 32.67
CA TYR A 228 16.71 -29.07 33.42
C TYR A 228 16.80 -30.35 34.25
N GLN A 229 17.91 -31.09 34.17
CA GLN A 229 18.08 -32.41 34.78
C GLN A 229 17.86 -32.38 36.30
N ASP A 230 18.40 -31.36 36.98
CA ASP A 230 18.32 -31.23 38.45
C ASP A 230 17.00 -30.61 38.93
N ARG A 231 16.20 -30.04 38.03
CA ARG A 231 14.93 -29.35 38.33
C ARG A 231 13.77 -29.92 37.51
N ARG A 232 13.80 -31.25 37.31
CA ARG A 232 12.87 -31.95 36.42
C ARG A 232 11.40 -31.78 36.82
N ALA A 233 11.12 -31.74 38.12
CA ALA A 233 9.76 -31.54 38.65
C ALA A 233 9.16 -30.17 38.28
N GLU A 234 10.00 -29.14 38.12
CA GLU A 234 9.59 -27.81 37.65
C GLU A 234 9.47 -27.76 36.12
N TYR A 235 10.33 -28.51 35.41
CA TYR A 235 10.37 -28.55 33.95
C TYR A 235 9.20 -29.34 33.33
N ASP A 236 8.86 -30.50 33.88
CA ASP A 236 7.87 -31.41 33.28
C ASP A 236 6.47 -30.78 33.07
N PRO A 237 5.92 -29.96 34.00
CA PRO A 237 4.70 -29.20 33.75
C PRO A 237 4.82 -28.24 32.57
N VAL A 238 5.96 -27.56 32.42
CA VAL A 238 6.19 -26.62 31.31
C VAL A 238 6.34 -27.35 29.99
N GLN A 239 7.03 -28.50 29.96
CA GLN A 239 7.10 -29.35 28.78
C GLN A 239 5.70 -29.77 28.31
N ARG A 240 4.82 -30.22 29.23
CA ARG A 240 3.43 -30.57 28.87
C ARG A 240 2.66 -29.38 28.29
N GLU A 241 2.90 -28.18 28.80
CA GLU A 241 2.31 -26.96 28.25
C GLU A 241 2.84 -26.67 26.84
N VAL A 242 4.14 -26.86 26.58
CA VAL A 242 4.73 -26.80 25.24
C VAL A 242 4.06 -27.82 24.32
N ASP A 243 3.91 -29.06 24.74
CA ASP A 243 3.29 -30.13 23.95
C ASP A 243 1.85 -29.77 23.55
N LEU A 244 1.06 -29.23 24.49
CA LEU A 244 -0.30 -28.74 24.22
C LEU A 244 -0.32 -27.60 23.21
N ARG A 245 0.62 -26.65 23.30
CA ARG A 245 0.71 -25.52 22.35
C ARG A 245 1.17 -26.00 20.96
N VAL A 246 2.10 -26.96 20.89
CA VAL A 246 2.56 -27.59 19.64
C VAL A 246 1.41 -28.35 18.99
N GLU A 247 0.65 -29.13 19.76
CA GLU A 247 -0.49 -29.89 19.23
C GLU A 247 -1.59 -28.96 18.72
N ALA A 248 -1.83 -27.83 19.38
CA ALA A 248 -2.76 -26.82 18.89
C ALA A 248 -2.32 -26.22 17.53
N VAL A 249 -1.01 -26.05 17.29
CA VAL A 249 -0.50 -25.66 15.96
C VAL A 249 -0.73 -26.79 14.95
N ARG A 250 -0.41 -28.02 15.33
CA ARG A 250 -0.54 -29.21 14.48
C ARG A 250 -1.97 -29.46 14.04
N GLU A 251 -2.95 -29.31 14.93
CA GLU A 251 -4.38 -29.47 14.64
C GLU A 251 -4.81 -28.69 13.39
N ILE A 252 -4.38 -27.42 13.28
CA ILE A 252 -4.69 -26.60 12.11
C ILE A 252 -3.77 -26.94 10.94
N TRP A 253 -2.47 -27.15 11.19
CA TRP A 253 -1.53 -27.48 10.12
C TRP A 253 -1.90 -28.76 9.36
N ASP A 254 -2.49 -29.74 10.04
CA ASP A 254 -2.93 -31.02 9.47
C ASP A 254 -4.36 -30.98 8.91
N ASP A 255 -5.04 -29.83 8.97
CA ASP A 255 -6.30 -29.61 8.28
C ASP A 255 -6.10 -29.77 6.76
N ARG A 256 -6.85 -30.71 6.16
CA ARG A 256 -6.79 -31.06 4.74
C ARG A 256 -7.81 -30.32 3.88
N THR A 257 -8.50 -29.33 4.42
CA THR A 257 -9.49 -28.53 3.70
C THR A 257 -8.81 -27.78 2.56
N ARG A 258 -9.29 -28.06 1.34
CA ARG A 258 -8.85 -27.39 0.12
C ARG A 258 -9.91 -26.45 -0.42
N VAL A 259 -9.46 -25.29 -0.86
CA VAL A 259 -10.26 -24.27 -1.49
C VAL A 259 -9.80 -24.10 -2.93
N ARG A 260 -10.64 -24.55 -3.86
CA ARG A 260 -10.46 -24.27 -5.29
C ARG A 260 -10.94 -22.85 -5.59
N THR A 261 -10.04 -22.02 -6.08
CA THR A 261 -10.25 -20.58 -6.24
C THR A 261 -10.57 -20.17 -7.68
N LYS A 262 -11.24 -21.06 -8.42
CA LYS A 262 -11.63 -20.78 -9.80
C LYS A 262 -12.75 -19.72 -9.82
N PRO A 263 -12.59 -18.57 -10.49
CA PRO A 263 -13.60 -17.53 -10.53
C PRO A 263 -14.85 -18.01 -11.29
N ASP A 264 -16.03 -17.75 -10.73
CA ASP A 264 -17.30 -17.86 -11.46
C ASP A 264 -17.53 -16.62 -12.35
N SER A 265 -18.56 -16.66 -13.18
CA SER A 265 -18.88 -15.57 -14.10
C SER A 265 -19.21 -14.26 -13.39
N GLY A 266 -19.80 -14.31 -12.19
CA GLY A 266 -20.11 -13.14 -11.37
C GLY A 266 -18.85 -12.46 -10.86
N CYS A 267 -17.93 -13.25 -10.31
CA CYS A 267 -16.60 -12.81 -9.87
C CYS A 267 -15.81 -12.18 -11.03
N ALA A 268 -15.75 -12.87 -12.18
CA ALA A 268 -15.05 -12.36 -13.36
C ALA A 268 -15.65 -11.03 -13.87
N SER A 269 -16.98 -10.90 -13.88
CA SER A 269 -17.66 -9.66 -14.26
C SER A 269 -17.35 -8.52 -13.30
N LEU A 270 -17.36 -8.77 -11.99
CA LEU A 270 -17.05 -7.75 -10.98
C LEU A 270 -15.61 -7.25 -11.09
N LEU A 271 -14.64 -8.16 -11.29
CA LEU A 271 -13.24 -7.78 -11.49
C LEU A 271 -13.07 -6.89 -12.72
N LYS A 272 -13.77 -7.21 -13.82
CA LYS A 272 -13.77 -6.37 -15.02
C LYS A 272 -14.36 -4.99 -14.75
N GLU A 273 -15.48 -4.90 -14.05
CA GLU A 273 -16.08 -3.61 -13.68
C GLU A 273 -15.17 -2.76 -12.79
N ILE A 274 -14.40 -3.40 -11.89
CA ILE A 274 -13.39 -2.72 -11.07
C ILE A 274 -12.27 -2.17 -11.96
N ASP A 275 -11.77 -2.95 -12.91
CA ASP A 275 -10.71 -2.50 -13.82
C ASP A 275 -11.15 -1.32 -14.69
N GLU A 276 -12.40 -1.35 -15.16
CA GLU A 276 -13.01 -0.26 -15.91
C GLU A 276 -13.16 1.02 -15.05
N ALA A 277 -13.55 0.87 -13.78
CA ALA A 277 -13.64 2.00 -12.84
C ALA A 277 -12.27 2.60 -12.53
N ALA A 278 -11.28 1.76 -12.24
CA ALA A 278 -9.90 2.15 -11.96
C ALA A 278 -9.24 2.83 -13.16
N ALA A 279 -9.46 2.32 -14.38
CA ALA A 279 -8.97 2.96 -15.60
C ALA A 279 -9.56 4.37 -15.77
N LYS A 280 -10.85 4.55 -15.50
CA LYS A 280 -11.51 5.85 -15.60
C LYS A 280 -11.06 6.83 -14.53
N LEU A 281 -10.74 6.34 -13.33
CA LEU A 281 -10.12 7.14 -12.28
C LEU A 281 -8.74 7.66 -12.72
N ARG A 282 -7.90 6.81 -13.31
CA ARG A 282 -6.60 7.22 -13.86
C ARG A 282 -6.73 8.23 -15.00
N GLU A 283 -7.69 8.04 -15.91
CA GLU A 283 -7.98 9.02 -16.98
C GLU A 283 -8.34 10.40 -16.42
N LEU A 284 -9.00 10.46 -15.26
CA LEU A 284 -9.35 11.70 -14.57
C LEU A 284 -8.21 12.25 -13.69
N GLY A 285 -7.05 11.59 -13.65
CA GLY A 285 -5.88 11.99 -12.86
C GLY A 285 -5.95 11.61 -11.38
N ALA A 286 -6.76 10.62 -11.01
CA ALA A 286 -6.79 10.10 -9.65
C ALA A 286 -5.70 9.03 -9.43
N GLU A 287 -5.11 9.05 -8.24
CA GLU A 287 -4.19 8.00 -7.77
C GLU A 287 -4.91 6.65 -7.56
N PRO A 288 -4.18 5.52 -7.66
CA PRO A 288 -4.71 4.19 -7.37
C PRO A 288 -5.38 4.10 -6.00
N THR A 289 -6.51 3.39 -5.93
CA THR A 289 -7.32 3.27 -4.71
C THR A 289 -6.96 2.04 -3.90
N ALA A 290 -7.39 2.02 -2.62
CA ALA A 290 -7.22 0.84 -1.78
C ALA A 290 -8.05 -0.34 -2.29
N GLU A 291 -9.20 -0.05 -2.89
CA GLU A 291 -10.11 -0.97 -3.55
C GLU A 291 -9.47 -1.65 -4.77
N GLU A 292 -8.78 -0.87 -5.61
CA GLU A 292 -7.99 -1.42 -6.71
C GLU A 292 -6.88 -2.35 -6.20
N ALA A 293 -6.14 -1.94 -5.17
CA ALA A 293 -5.09 -2.75 -4.56
C ALA A 293 -5.63 -4.06 -3.94
N GLU A 294 -6.82 -4.01 -3.33
CA GLU A 294 -7.50 -5.19 -2.79
C GLU A 294 -7.94 -6.15 -3.90
N ALA A 295 -8.52 -5.63 -4.99
CA ALA A 295 -8.87 -6.45 -6.15
C ALA A 295 -7.63 -7.09 -6.80
N ALA A 296 -6.51 -6.37 -6.88
CA ALA A 296 -5.24 -6.91 -7.34
C ALA A 296 -4.73 -8.04 -6.42
N ARG A 297 -4.74 -7.85 -5.10
CA ARG A 297 -4.40 -8.90 -4.12
C ARG A 297 -5.31 -10.12 -4.25
N PHE A 298 -6.61 -9.91 -4.44
CA PHE A 298 -7.57 -10.99 -4.64
C PHE A 298 -7.23 -11.83 -5.88
N ARG A 299 -6.90 -11.18 -7.00
CA ARG A 299 -6.51 -11.86 -8.25
C ARG A 299 -5.30 -12.79 -8.10
N THR A 300 -4.33 -12.42 -7.26
CA THR A 300 -3.14 -13.28 -7.05
C THR A 300 -3.47 -14.66 -6.50
N ARG A 301 -4.67 -14.83 -5.92
CA ARG A 301 -5.16 -16.06 -5.29
C ARG A 301 -6.22 -16.78 -6.12
N LEU A 302 -6.45 -16.38 -7.37
CA LEU A 302 -7.39 -17.06 -8.26
C LEU A 302 -6.70 -18.15 -9.07
N ASP A 303 -7.51 -19.13 -9.51
CA ASP A 303 -7.06 -20.27 -10.32
C ASP A 303 -5.99 -21.14 -9.63
N LEU A 304 -6.00 -21.15 -8.30
CA LEU A 304 -5.17 -21.97 -7.44
C LEU A 304 -6.01 -22.99 -6.66
N ASP A 305 -5.35 -24.07 -6.23
CA ASP A 305 -5.87 -25.01 -5.24
C ASP A 305 -5.12 -24.79 -3.92
N LEU A 306 -5.76 -24.05 -3.00
CA LEU A 306 -5.14 -23.56 -1.78
C LEU A 306 -5.62 -24.33 -0.55
N ASP A 307 -4.71 -24.54 0.39
CA ASP A 307 -4.94 -25.04 1.74
C ASP A 307 -4.20 -24.15 2.74
N VAL A 308 -4.26 -24.46 4.04
CA VAL A 308 -3.64 -23.61 5.07
C VAL A 308 -2.11 -23.57 4.96
N ARG A 309 -1.49 -24.56 4.30
CA ARG A 309 -0.03 -24.65 4.09
C ARG A 309 0.44 -23.84 2.89
N SER A 310 -0.43 -23.63 1.92
CA SER A 310 -0.14 -22.92 0.66
C SER A 310 -0.77 -21.52 0.57
N PHE A 311 -1.70 -21.18 1.45
CA PHE A 311 -2.30 -19.84 1.50
C PHE A 311 -1.29 -18.77 1.96
N PHE A 312 -1.08 -17.77 1.11
CA PHE A 312 -0.16 -16.66 1.34
C PHE A 312 -0.89 -15.32 1.54
N LEU A 313 -0.31 -14.45 2.36
CA LEU A 313 -0.81 -13.11 2.68
C LEU A 313 -0.36 -12.06 1.65
N ASP A 314 0.82 -12.21 1.09
CA ASP A 314 1.42 -11.30 0.13
C ASP A 314 2.39 -12.03 -0.83
N ALA A 315 2.94 -11.27 -1.79
CA ALA A 315 3.87 -11.80 -2.77
C ALA A 315 5.17 -12.31 -2.14
N ALA A 316 5.69 -11.61 -1.12
CA ALA A 316 6.91 -12.01 -0.45
C ALA A 316 6.73 -13.37 0.24
N GLU A 317 5.60 -13.61 0.90
CA GLU A 317 5.30 -14.91 1.51
C GLU A 317 5.16 -16.02 0.49
N ARG A 318 4.51 -15.74 -0.65
CA ARG A 318 4.43 -16.70 -1.75
C ARG A 318 5.81 -17.11 -2.24
N GLU A 319 6.71 -16.16 -2.46
CA GLU A 319 8.10 -16.44 -2.85
C GLU A 319 8.83 -17.29 -1.79
N ARG A 320 8.58 -17.04 -0.50
CA ARG A 320 9.14 -17.90 0.56
C ARG A 320 8.65 -19.34 0.45
N PHE A 321 7.36 -19.56 0.23
CA PHE A 321 6.80 -20.90 0.08
C PHE A 321 7.33 -21.62 -1.16
N GLU A 322 7.46 -20.91 -2.29
CA GLU A 322 8.03 -21.46 -3.52
C GLU A 322 9.49 -21.89 -3.31
N ARG A 323 10.28 -21.07 -2.61
CA ARG A 323 11.66 -21.40 -2.23
C ARG A 323 11.72 -22.62 -1.29
N ASP A 324 10.92 -22.62 -0.23
CA ASP A 324 10.93 -23.69 0.76
C ASP A 324 10.49 -25.03 0.13
N ALA A 325 9.48 -25.00 -0.75
CA ALA A 325 9.10 -26.15 -1.56
C ALA A 325 10.22 -26.61 -2.51
N GLY A 326 11.00 -25.67 -3.05
CA GLY A 326 12.21 -25.94 -3.82
C GLY A 326 13.27 -26.68 -3.00
N VAL A 327 13.57 -26.19 -1.79
CA VAL A 327 14.50 -26.84 -0.86
C VAL A 327 14.05 -28.26 -0.51
N MET A 328 12.76 -28.47 -0.25
CA MET A 328 12.21 -29.81 0.02
C MET A 328 12.41 -30.77 -1.17
N ARG A 329 12.14 -30.32 -2.40
CA ARG A 329 12.38 -31.12 -3.61
C ARG A 329 13.86 -31.41 -3.85
N GLU A 330 14.72 -30.43 -3.62
CA GLU A 330 16.18 -30.58 -3.72
C GLU A 330 16.67 -31.61 -2.71
N ASN A 331 16.28 -31.51 -1.44
CA ASN A 331 16.65 -32.50 -0.41
C ASN A 331 16.20 -33.92 -0.77
N ALA A 332 15.00 -34.07 -1.36
CA ALA A 332 14.47 -35.37 -1.75
C ALA A 332 15.20 -36.02 -2.95
N SER A 333 15.78 -35.22 -3.85
CA SER A 333 16.36 -35.70 -5.12
C SER A 333 17.87 -35.56 -5.22
N ARG A 334 18.50 -34.75 -4.36
CA ARG A 334 19.95 -34.51 -4.33
C ARG A 334 20.72 -35.81 -4.09
N LYS A 335 21.77 -36.00 -4.89
CA LYS A 335 22.83 -36.96 -4.57
C LYS A 335 23.61 -36.41 -3.38
N SER A 336 23.58 -37.14 -2.28
CA SER A 336 24.19 -36.76 -1.01
C SER A 336 24.87 -37.97 -0.39
N ILE A 337 25.89 -37.73 0.42
CA ILE A 337 26.50 -38.77 1.26
C ILE A 337 25.58 -39.24 2.41
N ALA A 338 24.52 -38.48 2.70
CA ALA A 338 23.54 -38.80 3.72
C ALA A 338 22.79 -40.07 3.31
N ASP A 339 22.64 -40.99 4.26
CA ASP A 339 21.82 -42.18 4.04
C ASP A 339 20.31 -41.84 4.12
N GLU A 340 19.46 -42.83 3.84
CA GLU A 340 18.01 -42.63 3.84
C GLU A 340 17.46 -42.27 5.22
N SER A 341 18.09 -42.75 6.31
CA SER A 341 17.69 -42.41 7.68
C SER A 341 18.02 -40.95 8.00
N GLU A 342 19.18 -40.46 7.56
CA GLU A 342 19.63 -39.09 7.75
C GLU A 342 18.82 -38.12 6.88
N LYS A 343 18.55 -38.47 5.61
CA LYS A 343 17.64 -37.69 4.75
C LYS A 343 16.24 -37.59 5.36
N ARG A 344 15.71 -38.70 5.87
CA ARG A 344 14.41 -38.71 6.58
C ARG A 344 14.43 -37.78 7.79
N GLN A 345 15.54 -37.71 8.52
CA GLN A 345 15.67 -36.81 9.67
C GLN A 345 15.67 -35.32 9.27
N VAL A 346 16.31 -34.98 8.15
CA VAL A 346 16.22 -33.62 7.55
C VAL A 346 14.78 -33.30 7.15
N GLU A 347 14.09 -34.23 6.51
CA GLU A 347 12.70 -34.08 6.09
C GLU A 347 11.77 -33.80 7.29
N ILE A 348 11.82 -34.63 8.34
CA ILE A 348 11.03 -34.44 9.57
C ILE A 348 11.33 -33.07 10.19
N THR A 349 12.60 -32.67 10.22
CA THR A 349 13.00 -31.36 10.75
C THR A 349 12.39 -30.23 9.93
N ASN A 350 12.41 -30.32 8.61
CA ASN A 350 11.80 -29.31 7.75
C ASN A 350 10.27 -29.28 7.84
N GLU A 351 9.60 -30.42 7.88
CA GLU A 351 8.15 -30.49 8.10
C GLU A 351 7.76 -29.76 9.39
N TYR A 352 8.52 -29.99 10.47
CA TYR A 352 8.31 -29.32 11.74
C TYR A 352 8.60 -27.82 11.67
N ARG A 353 9.69 -27.41 11.00
CA ARG A 353 10.04 -26.00 10.77
C ARG A 353 8.95 -25.27 9.99
N LEU A 354 8.47 -25.85 8.90
CA LEU A 354 7.40 -25.29 8.07
C LEU A 354 6.08 -25.19 8.85
N MET A 355 5.76 -26.18 9.68
CA MET A 355 4.61 -26.12 10.59
C MET A 355 4.66 -24.89 11.50
N PHE A 356 5.85 -24.46 11.91
CA PHE A 356 6.08 -23.26 12.71
C PHE A 356 6.35 -21.98 11.91
N GLY A 357 6.23 -22.01 10.58
CA GLY A 357 6.54 -20.87 9.72
C GLY A 357 8.03 -20.51 9.67
N ARG A 358 8.91 -21.50 9.93
CA ARG A 358 10.36 -21.36 9.81
C ARG A 358 10.84 -21.84 8.44
N PRO A 359 11.84 -21.19 7.82
CA PRO A 359 12.37 -21.60 6.52
C PRO A 359 12.89 -23.03 6.54
N ALA A 360 12.69 -23.77 5.45
CA ALA A 360 13.30 -25.08 5.27
C ALA A 360 14.84 -24.94 5.19
N VAL A 361 15.55 -25.94 5.70
CA VAL A 361 17.01 -26.04 5.62
C VAL A 361 17.43 -27.02 4.52
N LEU A 362 18.45 -26.64 3.77
CA LEU A 362 19.05 -27.44 2.71
C LEU A 362 20.03 -28.45 3.30
N LEU A 363 19.97 -29.70 2.84
CA LEU A 363 20.91 -30.75 3.23
C LEU A 363 22.32 -30.43 2.71
N ASN A 364 23.29 -30.43 3.63
CA ASN A 364 24.69 -30.15 3.35
C ASN A 364 25.59 -31.33 3.78
N ASP A 365 26.29 -31.92 2.81
CA ASP A 365 27.16 -33.08 3.01
C ASP A 365 28.31 -32.81 3.97
N THR A 366 28.86 -31.61 3.98
CA THR A 366 29.94 -31.21 4.90
C THR A 366 29.45 -31.22 6.35
N LEU A 367 28.23 -30.74 6.59
CA LEU A 367 27.60 -30.81 7.90
C LEU A 367 27.27 -32.26 8.30
N VAL A 368 26.90 -33.13 7.35
CA VAL A 368 26.71 -34.57 7.59
C VAL A 368 28.01 -35.23 8.04
N LEU A 369 29.13 -34.96 7.35
CA LEU A 369 30.45 -35.47 7.75
C LEU A 369 30.82 -35.03 9.17
N SER A 370 30.62 -33.75 9.50
CA SER A 370 30.84 -33.22 10.84
C SER A 370 29.99 -33.93 11.89
N SER A 371 28.71 -34.12 11.59
CA SER A 371 27.76 -34.79 12.48
C SER A 371 28.13 -36.25 12.76
N ARG A 372 28.49 -37.01 11.71
CA ARG A 372 28.94 -38.42 11.83
C ARG A 372 30.25 -38.51 12.61
N ALA A 373 31.23 -37.65 12.30
CA ALA A 373 32.51 -37.63 13.01
C ALA A 373 32.31 -37.42 14.51
N HIS A 374 31.40 -36.52 14.90
CA HIS A 374 31.08 -36.33 16.32
C HIS A 374 30.40 -37.55 16.95
N GLY A 375 29.51 -38.22 16.22
CA GLY A 375 28.92 -39.49 16.66
C GLY A 375 29.98 -40.57 16.94
N VAL A 376 30.99 -40.68 16.06
CA VAL A 376 32.14 -41.58 16.23
C VAL A 376 32.97 -41.21 17.46
N ASP A 377 33.20 -39.91 17.67
CA ASP A 377 33.93 -39.42 18.86
C ASP A 377 33.19 -39.76 20.16
N MET A 378 31.88 -39.52 20.22
CA MET A 378 31.07 -39.88 21.39
C MET A 378 31.08 -41.40 21.64
N SER A 379 30.92 -42.18 20.57
CA SER A 379 30.90 -43.65 20.61
C SER A 379 32.22 -44.24 21.11
N LYS A 380 33.35 -43.86 20.50
CA LYS A 380 34.68 -44.38 20.85
C LYS A 380 35.27 -43.75 22.11
N GLY A 381 34.97 -42.46 22.33
CA GLY A 381 35.47 -41.70 23.47
C GLY A 381 34.71 -41.98 24.77
N GLY A 382 33.52 -42.61 24.69
CA GLY A 382 32.71 -42.97 25.86
C GLY A 382 32.14 -41.75 26.58
N PHE A 383 31.75 -40.71 25.83
CA PHE A 383 31.14 -39.50 26.38
C PHE A 383 29.90 -39.09 25.58
N PHE A 384 29.05 -38.24 26.17
CA PHE A 384 27.90 -37.65 25.50
C PHE A 384 27.83 -36.17 25.83
N ASN A 385 28.44 -35.35 24.98
CA ASN A 385 28.62 -33.91 25.18
C ASN A 385 28.95 -33.24 23.84
N HIS A 386 28.47 -32.03 23.60
CA HIS A 386 28.82 -31.19 22.45
C HIS A 386 30.33 -30.91 22.35
N PHE A 387 31.02 -30.92 23.50
CA PHE A 387 32.45 -30.72 23.60
C PHE A 387 33.15 -32.04 23.90
N ASN A 388 34.25 -32.32 23.21
CA ASN A 388 35.09 -33.46 23.57
C ASN A 388 35.80 -33.14 24.89
N VAL A 389 35.27 -33.67 25.99
CA VAL A 389 35.74 -33.43 27.38
C VAL A 389 37.21 -33.82 27.59
N ARG A 390 37.75 -34.77 26.80
CA ARG A 390 39.16 -35.17 26.86
C ARG A 390 40.10 -34.13 26.25
N LEU A 391 39.56 -33.25 25.41
CA LEU A 391 40.29 -32.18 24.75
C LEU A 391 40.02 -30.82 25.39
N GLN A 392 38.95 -30.67 26.20
CA GLN A 392 38.44 -29.38 26.69
C GLN A 392 39.45 -28.47 27.41
N ASN A 393 40.56 -29.02 27.92
CA ASN A 393 41.65 -28.28 28.58
C ASN A 393 42.91 -28.13 27.72
N MET A 394 42.88 -28.53 26.45
CA MET A 394 44.04 -28.44 25.56
C MET A 394 44.20 -27.04 24.99
N LYS A 395 45.44 -26.56 24.94
CA LYS A 395 45.76 -25.25 24.35
C LYS A 395 45.84 -25.33 22.82
N PRO A 396 45.56 -24.23 22.10
CA PRO A 396 45.81 -24.18 20.66
C PRO A 396 47.26 -24.59 20.33
N GLY A 397 47.41 -25.59 19.45
CA GLY A 397 48.73 -26.12 19.04
C GLY A 397 49.25 -27.33 19.84
N GLU A 398 48.58 -27.75 20.91
CA GLU A 398 48.94 -28.98 21.62
C GLU A 398 48.62 -30.24 20.79
N LYS A 399 49.54 -31.22 20.80
CA LYS A 399 49.34 -32.49 20.08
C LYS A 399 48.25 -33.31 20.78
N VAL A 400 47.18 -33.60 20.04
CA VAL A 400 46.08 -34.45 20.51
C VAL A 400 46.59 -35.86 20.84
N PRO A 401 46.38 -36.37 22.07
CA PRO A 401 46.76 -37.74 22.40
C PRO A 401 46.03 -38.74 21.49
N LYS A 402 46.75 -39.73 20.93
CA LYS A 402 46.16 -40.79 20.07
C LYS A 402 44.99 -41.54 20.73
N GLN A 403 44.93 -41.54 22.07
CA GLN A 403 43.88 -42.20 22.86
C GLN A 403 42.69 -41.27 23.21
N ALA A 404 42.78 -39.97 22.92
CA ALA A 404 41.77 -38.96 23.26
C ALA A 404 40.78 -38.64 22.12
N CYS A 405 41.23 -38.80 20.86
CA CYS A 405 40.40 -38.80 19.64
C CYS A 405 40.14 -40.26 19.25
N GLY A 406 38.94 -40.63 18.79
CA GLY A 406 38.62 -42.00 18.32
C GLY A 406 39.30 -42.37 16.99
N CYS A 407 40.44 -41.77 16.68
CA CYS A 407 40.99 -41.57 15.35
C CYS A 407 42.27 -42.42 15.23
N SER A 408 42.24 -43.42 14.34
CA SER A 408 43.21 -44.52 14.29
C SER A 408 44.44 -44.26 13.40
N SER A 409 44.82 -43.00 13.14
CA SER A 409 46.00 -42.67 12.33
C SER A 409 46.93 -41.67 13.02
N GLU A 410 48.23 -41.90 12.91
CA GLU A 410 49.25 -40.96 13.34
C GLU A 410 49.34 -39.80 12.34
N GLY A 411 48.85 -38.64 12.74
CA GLY A 411 48.84 -37.43 11.92
C GLY A 411 47.79 -36.50 12.49
N LEU A 412 48.04 -35.18 12.45
CA LEU A 412 47.03 -34.21 12.86
C LEU A 412 45.70 -34.56 12.16
N VAL A 413 44.67 -34.89 12.93
CA VAL A 413 43.31 -35.02 12.40
C VAL A 413 42.70 -33.63 12.44
N PRO A 414 42.37 -33.03 11.29
CA PRO A 414 41.54 -31.82 11.27
C PRO A 414 40.22 -32.14 11.97
N GLY A 415 39.88 -31.43 13.05
CA GLY A 415 38.60 -31.60 13.77
C GLY A 415 38.68 -31.78 15.27
N CYS A 416 39.87 -31.95 15.86
CA CYS A 416 40.04 -31.86 17.31
C CYS A 416 40.12 -30.41 17.78
N SER A 417 38.97 -29.74 17.74
CA SER A 417 38.80 -28.41 18.30
C SER A 417 37.46 -28.36 19.01
N HIS A 418 37.45 -27.67 20.14
CA HIS A 418 36.71 -28.04 21.34
C HIS A 418 35.18 -28.16 21.23
N GLY A 419 34.52 -27.55 20.23
CA GLY A 419 33.06 -27.54 20.10
C GLY A 419 32.55 -27.72 18.65
N PRO A 420 31.22 -27.68 18.45
CA PRO A 420 30.60 -27.94 17.15
C PRO A 420 31.08 -27.02 16.02
N ASP A 421 31.29 -25.75 16.33
CA ASP A 421 31.74 -24.71 15.39
C ASP A 421 33.09 -25.08 14.75
N ALA A 422 34.00 -25.59 15.56
CA ALA A 422 35.35 -25.91 15.12
C ALA A 422 35.40 -27.26 14.38
N ARG A 423 34.53 -28.22 14.74
CA ARG A 423 34.33 -29.46 13.96
C ARG A 423 33.77 -29.16 12.57
N MET A 424 32.77 -28.27 12.47
CA MET A 424 32.18 -27.88 11.19
C MET A 424 33.22 -27.18 10.29
N ARG A 425 33.99 -26.22 10.82
CA ARG A 425 35.09 -25.57 10.07
C ARG A 425 36.15 -26.55 9.61
N ALA A 426 36.49 -27.53 10.43
CA ALA A 426 37.48 -28.54 10.07
C ALA A 426 37.04 -29.45 8.91
N GLN A 427 35.73 -29.65 8.73
CA GLN A 427 35.18 -30.32 7.55
C GLN A 427 35.10 -29.40 6.32
N GLY A 428 35.43 -28.11 6.46
CA GLY A 428 35.38 -27.12 5.39
C GLY A 428 34.07 -26.33 5.35
N TYR A 429 33.25 -26.37 6.40
CA TYR A 429 32.02 -25.58 6.46
C TYR A 429 32.28 -24.18 7.02
N GLU A 430 32.11 -23.17 6.18
CA GLU A 430 32.24 -21.75 6.54
C GLU A 430 30.86 -21.15 6.83
N PHE A 431 30.72 -20.48 7.98
CA PHE A 431 29.42 -19.99 8.45
C PHE A 431 29.53 -18.67 9.22
N VAL A 432 28.42 -17.95 9.24
CA VAL A 432 28.19 -16.79 10.13
C VAL A 432 27.77 -17.27 11.52
N ALA A 433 26.88 -18.27 11.58
CA ALA A 433 26.43 -18.90 12.81
C ALA A 433 26.23 -20.40 12.58
N CYS A 434 26.41 -21.20 13.61
CA CYS A 434 26.16 -22.63 13.61
C CYS A 434 25.59 -23.10 14.94
N SER A 435 25.00 -24.29 14.96
CA SER A 435 24.56 -24.91 16.20
C SER A 435 24.42 -26.42 16.05
N GLU A 436 24.34 -27.14 17.17
CA GLU A 436 24.29 -28.60 17.20
C GLU A 436 23.23 -29.10 18.19
N ASN A 437 22.56 -30.17 17.79
CA ASN A 437 21.71 -31.00 18.62
C ASN A 437 22.31 -32.41 18.68
N ILE A 438 22.42 -33.01 19.87
CA ILE A 438 22.85 -34.41 20.04
C ILE A 438 21.78 -35.22 20.75
N HIS A 439 21.63 -36.49 20.37
CA HIS A 439 20.71 -37.42 21.00
C HIS A 439 21.36 -38.79 21.14
N ALA A 440 21.17 -39.43 22.30
CA ALA A 440 21.54 -40.82 22.53
C ALA A 440 20.27 -41.59 22.91
N GLY A 441 19.82 -42.50 22.04
CA GLY A 441 18.53 -43.16 22.24
C GLY A 441 18.11 -44.05 21.09
N SER A 442 16.81 -44.10 20.83
CA SER A 442 16.21 -44.90 19.75
C SER A 442 16.92 -44.64 18.41
N GLY A 443 17.27 -45.71 17.70
CA GLY A 443 18.09 -45.63 16.49
C GLY A 443 17.39 -45.02 15.28
N ASP A 444 16.11 -44.67 15.36
CA ASP A 444 15.32 -44.11 14.26
C ASP A 444 15.29 -42.56 14.27
N PRO A 445 15.12 -41.92 13.10
CA PRO A 445 15.15 -40.47 12.97
C PRO A 445 13.96 -39.78 13.66
N GLU A 446 12.77 -40.40 13.70
CA GLU A 446 11.61 -39.87 14.41
C GLU A 446 11.83 -39.81 15.92
N GLY A 447 12.44 -40.84 16.50
CA GLY A 447 12.79 -40.90 17.91
C GLY A 447 13.81 -39.85 18.31
N ALA A 448 14.85 -39.64 17.49
CA ALA A 448 15.81 -38.57 17.70
C ALA A 448 15.13 -37.19 17.65
N HIS A 449 14.28 -36.94 16.64
CA HIS A 449 13.53 -35.68 16.54
C HIS A 449 12.59 -35.46 17.73
N ARG A 450 11.84 -36.49 18.15
CA ARG A 450 11.02 -36.43 19.38
C ARG A 450 11.87 -36.09 20.60
N GLY A 451 13.05 -36.69 20.74
CA GLY A 451 13.97 -36.38 21.84
C GLY A 451 14.39 -34.91 21.87
N TRP A 452 14.69 -34.33 20.70
CA TRP A 452 15.07 -32.92 20.60
C TRP A 452 13.92 -31.94 20.88
N ILE A 453 12.71 -32.21 20.40
CA ILE A 453 11.57 -31.29 20.68
C ILE A 453 11.05 -31.35 22.13
N HIS A 454 11.43 -32.38 22.91
CA HIS A 454 11.16 -32.44 24.37
C HIS A 454 12.37 -32.00 25.21
N SER A 455 13.25 -31.19 24.63
CA SER A 455 14.44 -30.67 25.26
C SER A 455 14.58 -29.21 24.89
N SER A 456 14.39 -28.31 25.85
CA SER A 456 14.21 -26.89 25.60
C SER A 456 15.27 -26.23 24.71
N GLY A 457 16.55 -26.48 24.99
CA GLY A 457 17.65 -25.99 24.15
C GLY A 457 17.62 -26.53 22.72
N HIS A 458 17.43 -27.84 22.56
CA HIS A 458 17.39 -28.48 21.23
C HIS A 458 16.15 -28.05 20.42
N HIS A 459 15.02 -27.86 21.10
CA HIS A 459 13.76 -27.43 20.50
C HIS A 459 13.87 -26.01 19.95
N ARG A 460 14.44 -25.08 20.73
CA ARG A 460 14.77 -23.72 20.26
C ARG A 460 15.70 -23.75 19.05
N ASN A 461 16.70 -24.62 19.08
CA ASN A 461 17.66 -24.75 17.99
C ASN A 461 16.98 -25.17 16.67
N ILE A 462 16.08 -26.16 16.73
CA ILE A 462 15.28 -26.60 15.57
C ILE A 462 14.43 -25.45 15.01
N LEU A 463 13.90 -24.56 15.86
CA LEU A 463 12.98 -23.49 15.48
C LEU A 463 13.64 -22.11 15.29
N THR A 464 14.96 -22.04 15.33
CA THR A 464 15.73 -20.81 15.05
C THR A 464 15.59 -20.44 13.57
N SER A 465 15.21 -19.19 13.27
CA SER A 465 14.77 -18.73 11.95
C SER A 465 15.89 -18.55 10.93
N GLU A 466 17.12 -18.42 11.42
CA GLU A 466 18.30 -18.01 10.67
C GLU A 466 18.91 -19.17 9.89
N TRP A 467 18.68 -20.41 10.32
CA TRP A 467 19.25 -21.58 9.66
C TRP A 467 18.83 -21.68 8.20
N ARG A 468 19.81 -22.01 7.35
CA ARG A 468 19.63 -22.21 5.90
C ARG A 468 20.08 -23.59 5.48
N GLU A 469 21.00 -24.18 6.22
CA GLU A 469 21.55 -25.49 5.92
C GLU A 469 21.60 -26.37 7.16
N MET A 470 21.59 -27.68 6.92
CA MET A 470 21.66 -28.67 7.97
C MET A 470 22.38 -29.93 7.47
N GLY A 471 23.07 -30.61 8.37
CA GLY A 471 23.53 -31.97 8.16
C GLY A 471 23.33 -32.80 9.41
N THR A 472 22.91 -34.04 9.24
CA THR A 472 22.62 -34.96 10.34
C THR A 472 23.37 -36.26 10.13
N GLY A 473 23.86 -36.83 11.22
CA GLY A 473 24.74 -37.98 11.21
C GLY A 473 24.33 -38.99 12.27
N ARG A 474 24.29 -40.26 11.91
CA ARG A 474 24.04 -41.37 12.85
C ARG A 474 25.27 -42.25 13.01
N GLU A 475 25.65 -42.51 14.26
CA GLU A 475 26.66 -43.51 14.62
C GLU A 475 26.12 -44.39 15.76
N GLY A 476 25.77 -45.64 15.43
CA GLY A 476 25.15 -46.56 16.38
C GLY A 476 23.84 -46.00 16.96
N LYS A 477 23.87 -45.65 18.26
CA LYS A 477 22.75 -45.04 19.01
C LYS A 477 22.81 -43.51 19.09
N PHE A 478 23.88 -42.90 18.58
CA PHE A 478 24.11 -41.47 18.65
C PHE A 478 23.64 -40.81 17.36
N TRP A 479 22.87 -39.74 17.54
CA TRP A 479 22.44 -38.83 16.49
C TRP A 479 23.03 -37.45 16.76
N THR A 480 23.59 -36.85 15.73
CA THR A 480 24.09 -35.47 15.75
C THR A 480 23.43 -34.69 14.62
N GLN A 481 22.83 -33.55 14.91
CA GLN A 481 22.21 -32.64 13.96
C GLN A 481 22.91 -31.29 14.04
N ASN A 482 23.56 -30.89 12.95
CA ASN A 482 24.26 -29.62 12.82
C ASN A 482 23.46 -28.67 11.91
N PHE A 483 23.29 -27.43 12.37
CA PHE A 483 22.68 -26.34 11.61
C PHE A 483 23.72 -25.28 11.25
N GLY A 484 23.50 -24.63 10.11
CA GLY A 484 24.37 -23.58 9.60
C GLY A 484 23.63 -22.41 8.95
N LEU A 485 24.14 -21.21 9.20
CA LEU A 485 23.94 -20.03 8.38
C LEU A 485 25.24 -19.83 7.57
N PRO A 486 25.28 -20.24 6.28
CA PRO A 486 26.51 -20.27 5.50
C PRO A 486 27.09 -18.88 5.29
N LEU A 487 28.43 -18.79 5.27
CA LEU A 487 29.14 -17.56 4.91
C LEU A 487 29.18 -17.44 3.38
N VAL A 488 28.32 -16.61 2.80
CA VAL A 488 28.34 -16.36 1.35
C VAL A 488 29.56 -15.47 1.03
N ARG A 489 30.62 -16.03 0.45
CA ARG A 489 31.78 -15.26 -0.05
C ARG A 489 31.57 -14.89 -1.52
N GLY A 490 31.44 -13.60 -1.82
CA GLY A 490 31.50 -13.05 -3.18
C GLY A 490 30.17 -13.02 -3.94
N ALA A 491 29.39 -11.95 -3.76
CA ALA A 491 28.48 -11.52 -4.83
C ALA A 491 29.34 -10.88 -5.95
N PRO A 492 29.32 -11.38 -7.19
CA PRO A 492 29.90 -10.65 -8.31
C PRO A 492 29.07 -9.38 -8.58
N PRO A 493 29.65 -8.28 -9.12
CA PRO A 493 28.83 -7.28 -9.79
C PRO A 493 28.10 -7.97 -10.95
N GLU A 494 26.82 -7.63 -11.14
CA GLU A 494 25.92 -8.24 -12.13
C GLU A 494 26.59 -8.47 -13.49
N GLY A 495 26.56 -9.72 -13.96
CA GLY A 495 26.91 -10.11 -15.33
C GLY A 495 27.94 -11.23 -15.43
N GLY A 496 27.51 -12.39 -15.92
CA GLY A 496 28.40 -13.46 -16.36
C GLY A 496 27.88 -14.86 -16.09
N ASP A 497 27.50 -15.55 -17.15
CA ASP A 497 26.87 -16.86 -17.15
C ASP A 497 27.79 -17.99 -16.63
N GLY A 498 27.20 -18.98 -15.95
CA GLY A 498 27.73 -20.35 -15.94
C GLY A 498 27.82 -21.07 -14.60
N ALA A 499 26.86 -21.97 -14.39
CA ALA A 499 26.92 -23.22 -13.61
C ALA A 499 26.97 -23.16 -12.06
N GLY A 500 25.85 -23.55 -11.46
CA GLY A 500 25.71 -23.91 -10.04
C GLY A 500 24.92 -22.88 -9.22
N SER A 501 23.68 -22.57 -9.63
CA SER A 501 22.83 -21.61 -8.91
C SER A 501 22.54 -22.11 -7.50
N SER A 502 22.99 -21.31 -6.53
CA SER A 502 22.60 -21.45 -5.14
C SER A 502 21.09 -21.16 -5.07
N PRO A 503 20.27 -21.98 -4.37
CA PRO A 503 18.83 -21.72 -4.24
C PRO A 503 18.50 -20.43 -3.47
N TRP A 504 19.51 -19.65 -3.09
CA TRP A 504 19.43 -18.42 -2.31
C TRP A 504 19.68 -17.14 -3.12
N ASP A 505 19.87 -17.22 -4.45
CA ASP A 505 20.30 -16.09 -5.30
C ASP A 505 19.19 -15.05 -5.62
N GLY A 506 18.30 -14.76 -4.67
CA GLY A 506 17.26 -13.75 -4.86
C GLY A 506 16.45 -13.42 -3.61
N ALA A 507 17.04 -12.78 -2.60
CA ALA A 507 16.32 -11.98 -1.60
C ALA A 507 17.29 -11.25 -0.65
N GLY A 508 17.58 -9.98 -0.93
CA GLY A 508 18.22 -9.07 0.02
C GLY A 508 17.19 -8.50 1.00
N GLY A 509 17.40 -8.71 2.30
CA GLY A 509 16.60 -8.10 3.37
C GLY A 509 17.43 -7.95 4.63
N ARG A 510 17.87 -6.72 4.92
CA ARG A 510 18.61 -6.34 6.13
C ARG A 510 17.72 -6.44 7.36
N GLY A 511 18.20 -7.14 8.39
CA GLY A 511 17.68 -7.12 9.76
C GLY A 511 18.85 -7.03 10.72
N THR A 512 18.79 -6.04 11.60
CA THR A 512 19.87 -5.56 12.48
C THR A 512 20.31 -6.61 13.50
N GLY A 513 21.63 -6.79 13.62
CA GLY A 513 22.25 -7.66 14.62
C GLY A 513 21.95 -7.23 16.05
N GLY A 514 21.72 -8.23 16.89
CA GLY A 514 21.76 -8.14 18.33
C GLY A 514 22.61 -9.29 18.83
N ASP A 515 23.83 -8.96 19.24
CA ASP A 515 24.80 -9.87 19.85
C ASP A 515 24.25 -10.48 21.14
N GLY A 516 24.50 -11.77 21.34
CA GLY A 516 23.99 -12.51 22.49
C GLY A 516 24.80 -13.76 22.78
N ASN A 517 26.12 -13.68 22.74
CA ASN A 517 26.98 -14.63 23.46
C ASN A 517 27.64 -13.83 24.59
N PRO A 518 27.34 -14.07 25.87
CA PRO A 518 27.99 -13.33 26.93
C PRO A 518 29.48 -13.72 27.01
N PRO A 519 30.38 -12.74 27.17
CA PRO A 519 31.79 -13.01 27.41
C PRO A 519 31.97 -13.70 28.76
N ARG A 520 32.93 -14.62 28.82
CA ARG A 520 33.49 -15.13 30.07
C ARG A 520 34.23 -13.96 30.74
N GLU A 521 33.83 -13.60 31.95
CA GLU A 521 34.65 -12.78 32.84
C GLU A 521 34.98 -13.56 34.12
N GLU A 522 36.29 -13.62 34.38
CA GLU A 522 36.90 -13.93 35.65
C GLU A 522 36.56 -12.83 36.69
N GLU A 523 36.37 -13.25 37.95
CA GLU A 523 36.69 -12.58 39.23
C GLU A 523 35.59 -12.74 40.29
N ARG A 524 35.69 -13.80 41.11
CA ARG A 524 36.03 -13.74 42.54
C ARG A 524 35.93 -15.12 43.20
#